data_AF-A0A377ZAD0-F1
#
_entry.id   AF-A0A377ZAD0-F1
#
_cell.length_a   1.000
_cell.length_b   1.000
_cell.length_c   1.000
_cell.angle_alpha   90.00
_cell.angle_beta   90.00
_cell.angle_gamma   90.00
#
_symmetry.space_group_name_H-M   'P 1'
#
loop_
_entity.id
_entity.type
_entity.pdbx_description
1 polymer ?
#
loop_
_entity_poly.entity_id
_entity_poly.type
_entity_poly.pdbx_seq_one_letter_code
_entity_poly.pdbx_strand_id
1 'polypeptide(L)'
;MWCLSAFTNPYIQDTNQRVAADGFSKIPAMIAPTLQECYQRGVRPEATAMLPALFFVFMEQWHKGTLPYQYQDGILDAQAVHEMFEAQDPVAVFARDKALFGDLANNADFLALMREKVAAVYTLIN
;
A
#
# COMPACT_ATOMS: atom_id res chain seq x y z
N MET A 1 -25.37 -1.15 -3.37
CA MET A 1 -24.95 -0.10 -4.33
C MET A 1 -24.96 1.31 -3.70
N TRP A 2 -24.69 1.44 -2.40
CA TRP A 2 -24.74 2.73 -1.67
C TRP A 2 -23.35 3.38 -1.50
N CYS A 3 -22.29 2.57 -1.58
CA CYS A 3 -20.90 3.03 -1.46
C CYS A 3 -20.53 3.96 -2.63
N LEU A 4 -20.84 3.59 -3.87
CA LEU A 4 -20.54 4.43 -5.04
C LEU A 4 -21.22 5.80 -4.98
N SER A 5 -22.50 5.85 -4.60
CA SER A 5 -23.27 7.10 -4.52
C SER A 5 -22.76 8.06 -3.44
N ALA A 6 -22.12 7.55 -2.38
CA ALA A 6 -21.51 8.39 -1.36
C ALA A 6 -20.21 9.04 -1.84
N PHE A 7 -19.42 8.36 -2.69
CA PHE A 7 -18.18 8.90 -3.27
C PHE A 7 -18.44 9.96 -4.36
N THR A 8 -19.57 9.90 -5.06
CA THR A 8 -19.91 10.87 -6.11
C THR A 8 -20.59 12.14 -5.58
N ASN A 9 -20.65 12.35 -4.25
CA ASN A 9 -21.38 13.47 -3.67
C ASN A 9 -20.57 14.79 -3.80
N PRO A 10 -21.02 15.78 -4.61
CA PRO A 10 -20.29 17.03 -4.83
C PRO A 10 -20.22 17.94 -3.60
N TYR A 11 -20.99 17.64 -2.54
CA TYR A 11 -20.97 18.38 -1.27
C TYR A 11 -20.00 17.82 -0.24
N ILE A 12 -19.45 16.61 -0.48
CA ILE A 12 -18.42 16.02 0.37
C ILE A 12 -17.07 16.33 -0.28
N GLN A 13 -16.40 17.37 0.21
CA GLN A 13 -15.04 17.75 -0.21
C GLN A 13 -14.00 16.85 0.48
N ASP A 14 -14.15 15.54 0.32
CA ASP A 14 -13.14 14.61 0.80
C ASP A 14 -11.89 14.76 -0.06
N THR A 15 -10.80 15.21 0.54
CA THR A 15 -9.55 15.36 -0.20
C THR A 15 -8.86 14.01 -0.30
N ASN A 16 -8.25 13.73 -1.45
CA ASN A 16 -7.41 12.53 -1.60
C ASN A 16 -6.33 12.45 -0.53
N GLN A 17 -5.89 13.60 0.01
CA GLN A 17 -4.98 13.69 1.15
C GLN A 17 -5.56 13.06 2.42
N ARG A 18 -6.82 13.33 2.77
CA ARG A 18 -7.49 12.74 3.94
C ARG A 18 -7.77 11.25 3.74
N VAL A 19 -8.08 10.84 2.51
CA VAL A 19 -8.31 9.42 2.17
C VAL A 19 -7.00 8.63 2.22
N ALA A 20 -5.89 9.21 1.76
CA ALA A 20 -4.57 8.58 1.75
C ALA A 20 -3.83 8.65 3.10
N ALA A 21 -4.24 9.54 4.01
CA ALA A 21 -3.73 9.58 5.38
C ALA A 21 -3.95 8.25 6.13
N ASP A 22 -3.09 7.95 7.11
CA ASP A 22 -3.15 6.72 7.92
C ASP A 22 -3.07 5.42 7.09
N GLY A 23 -2.24 5.42 6.03
CA GLY A 23 -2.07 4.27 5.14
C GLY A 23 -1.48 3.06 5.86
N PHE A 24 -0.57 3.29 6.81
CA PHE A 24 0.03 2.23 7.63
C PHE A 24 -0.99 1.58 8.57
N SER A 25 -2.02 2.30 8.99
CA SER A 25 -3.11 1.74 9.80
C SER A 25 -4.15 1.00 8.95
N LYS A 26 -4.40 1.48 7.73
CA LYS A 26 -5.44 0.93 6.83
C LYS A 26 -5.04 -0.37 6.15
N ILE A 27 -3.77 -0.52 5.78
CA ILE A 27 -3.28 -1.76 5.14
C ILE A 27 -3.53 -3.00 6.02
N PRO A 28 -3.07 -3.06 7.28
CA PRO A 28 -3.31 -4.22 8.13
C PRO A 28 -4.77 -4.36 8.54
N ALA A 29 -5.52 -3.26 8.70
CA ALA A 29 -6.91 -3.30 9.14
C ALA A 29 -7.89 -3.70 8.03
N MET A 30 -7.64 -3.31 6.77
CA MET A 30 -8.61 -3.45 5.67
C MET A 30 -8.14 -4.35 4.52
N ILE A 31 -6.84 -4.35 4.22
CA ILE A 31 -6.31 -4.98 2.99
C ILE A 31 -5.67 -6.34 3.29
N ALA A 32 -4.81 -6.41 4.32
CA ALA A 32 -4.12 -7.64 4.71
C ALA A 32 -5.05 -8.83 4.98
N PRO A 33 -6.22 -8.67 5.66
CA PRO A 33 -7.14 -9.80 5.89
C PRO A 33 -7.69 -10.37 4.59
N THR A 34 -7.99 -9.51 3.61
CA THR A 34 -8.49 -9.94 2.29
C THR A 34 -7.40 -10.68 1.51
N LEU A 35 -6.16 -10.18 1.55
CA LEU A 35 -5.02 -10.87 0.94
C LEU A 35 -4.83 -12.27 1.55
N GLN A 36 -4.84 -12.35 2.88
CA GLN A 36 -4.67 -13.61 3.62
C GLN A 36 -5.79 -14.61 3.27
N GLU A 37 -7.04 -14.16 3.25
CA GLU A 37 -8.18 -14.99 2.91
C GLU A 37 -8.12 -15.50 1.46
N CYS A 38 -7.71 -14.66 0.50
CA CYS A 38 -7.49 -15.10 -0.88
C CYS A 38 -6.44 -16.22 -0.95
N TYR A 39 -5.30 -16.05 -0.28
CA TYR A 39 -4.27 -17.09 -0.22
C TYR A 39 -4.74 -18.37 0.46
N GLN A 40 -5.52 -18.27 1.54
CA GLN A 40 -6.14 -19.43 2.21
C GLN A 40 -7.11 -20.18 1.28
N ARG A 41 -7.80 -19.45 0.39
CA ARG A 41 -8.68 -20.03 -0.64
C ARG A 41 -7.93 -20.54 -1.87
N GLY A 42 -6.59 -20.44 -1.91
CA GLY A 42 -5.76 -20.83 -3.05
C GLY A 42 -5.89 -19.91 -4.27
N VAL A 43 -6.42 -18.70 -4.09
CA VAL A 43 -6.58 -17.71 -5.16
C VAL A 43 -5.54 -16.60 -4.98
N ARG A 44 -4.76 -16.32 -6.03
CA ARG A 44 -3.78 -15.25 -6.01
C ARG A 44 -4.49 -13.88 -6.09
N PRO A 45 -4.32 -12.98 -5.10
CA PRO A 45 -5.09 -11.74 -5.02
C PRO A 45 -4.51 -10.63 -5.91
N GLU A 46 -4.58 -10.81 -7.22
CA GLU A 46 -4.01 -9.89 -8.22
C GLU A 46 -4.52 -8.44 -8.09
N ALA A 47 -5.83 -8.26 -7.89
CA ALA A 47 -6.45 -6.94 -7.79
C ALA A 47 -6.18 -6.28 -6.43
N THR A 48 -6.31 -7.04 -5.34
CA THR A 48 -6.10 -6.52 -3.98
C THR A 48 -4.64 -6.14 -3.74
N ALA A 49 -3.68 -6.87 -4.34
CA ALA A 49 -2.26 -6.56 -4.25
C ALA A 49 -1.85 -5.27 -5.00
N MET A 50 -2.70 -4.74 -5.87
CA MET A 50 -2.46 -3.44 -6.50
C MET A 50 -2.49 -2.29 -5.48
N LEU A 51 -3.32 -2.38 -4.45
CA LEU A 51 -3.44 -1.35 -3.41
C LEU A 51 -2.15 -1.14 -2.61
N PRO A 52 -1.52 -2.18 -2.01
CA PRO A 52 -0.25 -2.01 -1.32
C PRO A 52 0.89 -1.64 -2.27
N ALA A 53 0.83 -2.05 -3.55
CA ALA A 53 1.82 -1.63 -4.54
C ALA A 53 1.72 -0.13 -4.88
N LEU A 54 0.50 0.40 -5.02
CA LEU A 54 0.26 1.84 -5.19
C LEU A 54 0.74 2.62 -3.96
N PHE A 55 0.46 2.10 -2.76
CA PHE A 55 0.93 2.71 -1.52
C PHE A 55 2.46 2.74 -1.45
N PHE A 56 3.13 1.65 -1.84
CA PHE A 56 4.59 1.60 -1.92
C PHE A 56 5.15 2.71 -2.82
N VAL A 57 4.64 2.86 -4.04
CA VAL A 57 5.11 3.92 -4.96
C VAL A 57 4.75 5.32 -4.45
N PHE A 58 3.59 5.49 -3.82
CA PHE A 58 3.23 6.74 -3.16
C PHE A 58 4.23 7.13 -2.06
N MET A 59 4.61 6.17 -1.22
CA MET A 59 5.61 6.39 -0.17
C MET A 59 7.02 6.61 -0.73
N GLU A 60 7.34 6.05 -1.89
CA GLU A 60 8.59 6.35 -2.61
C GLU A 60 8.63 7.83 -3.04
N GLN A 61 7.52 8.35 -3.57
CA GLN A 61 7.41 9.75 -3.96
C GLN A 61 7.47 10.69 -2.74
N TRP A 62 6.89 10.27 -1.61
CA TRP A 62 7.06 10.93 -0.31
C TRP A 62 8.52 10.94 0.14
N HIS A 63 9.21 9.80 0.09
CA HIS A 63 10.64 9.67 0.42
C HIS A 63 11.51 10.59 -0.43
N LYS A 64 11.20 10.71 -1.74
CA LYS A 64 11.88 11.63 -2.68
C LYS A 64 11.53 13.11 -2.46
N GLY A 65 10.60 13.43 -1.55
CA GLY A 65 10.15 14.81 -1.29
C GLY A 65 9.37 15.43 -2.46
N THR A 66 8.80 14.61 -3.35
CA THR A 66 8.10 15.09 -4.55
C THR A 66 6.62 15.37 -4.32
N LEU A 67 6.08 14.99 -3.15
CA LEU A 67 4.68 15.24 -2.82
C LEU A 67 4.44 16.74 -2.61
N PRO A 68 3.37 17.32 -3.18
CA PRO A 68 3.03 18.73 -3.03
C PRO A 68 2.49 19.09 -1.63
N TYR A 69 2.39 18.12 -0.73
CA TYR A 69 1.88 18.28 0.63
C TYR A 69 2.60 17.37 1.61
N GLN A 70 2.52 17.71 2.90
CA GLN A 70 3.06 16.89 3.99
C GLN A 70 2.14 15.68 4.24
N TYR A 71 2.72 14.48 4.12
CA TYR A 71 2.03 13.25 4.52
C TYR A 71 1.87 13.21 6.04
N GLN A 72 0.66 12.92 6.51
CA GLN A 72 0.32 12.80 7.93
C GLN A 72 -0.22 11.41 8.18
N ASP A 73 0.46 10.68 9.05
CA ASP A 73 0.05 9.35 9.50
C ASP A 73 0.51 9.21 10.96
N GLY A 74 -0.43 8.91 11.85
CA GLY A 74 -0.20 8.95 13.29
C GLY A 74 0.73 7.85 13.82
N ILE A 75 0.97 6.79 13.03
CA ILE A 75 1.83 5.66 13.39
C ILE A 75 3.06 5.54 12.48
N LEU A 76 3.26 6.50 11.57
CA LEU A 76 4.38 6.50 10.65
C LEU A 76 5.70 6.66 11.41
N ASP A 77 6.54 5.64 11.31
CA ASP A 77 7.96 5.77 11.59
C ASP A 77 8.67 6.27 10.32
N ALA A 78 8.81 7.59 10.22
CA ALA A 78 9.41 8.22 9.06
C ALA A 78 10.83 7.70 8.79
N GLN A 79 11.63 7.49 9.84
CA GLN A 79 13.00 7.01 9.71
C GLN A 79 13.02 5.59 9.14
N ALA A 80 12.22 4.68 9.69
CA ALA A 80 12.14 3.31 9.20
C ALA A 80 11.70 3.23 7.72
N VAL A 81 10.78 4.11 7.30
CA VAL A 81 10.37 4.18 5.89
C VAL A 81 11.49 4.71 5.00
N HIS A 82 12.25 5.73 5.43
CA HIS A 82 13.41 6.17 4.65
C HIS A 82 14.47 5.07 4.53
N GLU A 83 14.79 4.39 5.63
CA GLU A 83 15.73 3.25 5.64
C GLU A 83 15.26 2.10 4.75
N MET A 84 13.95 1.82 4.71
CA MET A 84 13.35 0.83 3.82
C MET A 84 13.62 1.16 2.35
N PHE A 85 13.47 2.43 1.94
CA PHE A 85 13.72 2.86 0.56
C PHE A 85 15.21 2.95 0.20
N GLU A 86 16.09 3.12 1.19
CA GLU A 86 17.55 3.08 0.99
C GLU A 86 18.11 1.65 0.93
N ALA A 87 17.31 0.64 1.28
CA ALA A 87 17.72 -0.76 1.22
C ALA A 87 18.01 -1.21 -0.22
N GLN A 88 18.83 -2.26 -0.36
CA GLN A 88 19.16 -2.83 -1.67
C GLN A 88 17.94 -3.40 -2.41
N ASP A 89 16.93 -3.87 -1.67
CA ASP A 89 15.66 -4.35 -2.22
C ASP A 89 14.48 -3.83 -1.38
N PRO A 90 14.03 -2.59 -1.63
CA PRO A 90 12.96 -1.96 -0.86
C PRO A 90 11.63 -2.71 -0.95
N VAL A 91 11.33 -3.32 -2.10
CA VAL A 91 10.10 -4.11 -2.29
C VAL A 91 10.13 -5.36 -1.39
N ALA A 92 11.28 -6.02 -1.26
CA ALA A 92 11.41 -7.14 -0.35
C ALA A 92 11.31 -6.74 1.12
N VAL A 93 11.86 -5.59 1.52
CA VAL A 93 11.71 -5.09 2.90
C VAL A 93 10.24 -4.80 3.19
N PHE A 94 9.56 -4.09 2.28
CA PHE A 94 8.14 -3.77 2.42
C PHE A 94 7.25 -5.02 2.48
N ALA A 95 7.41 -5.96 1.54
CA ALA A 95 6.59 -7.17 1.49
C ALA A 95 6.83 -8.10 2.69
N ARG A 96 7.97 -7.97 3.39
CA ARG A 96 8.32 -8.73 4.60
C ARG A 96 7.93 -8.01 5.90
N ASP A 97 7.31 -6.85 5.81
CA ASP A 97 6.82 -6.15 6.98
C ASP A 97 5.64 -6.93 7.60
N LYS A 98 5.90 -7.53 8.76
CA LYS A 98 4.91 -8.28 9.53
C LYS A 98 3.83 -7.40 10.14
N ALA A 99 4.14 -6.14 10.46
CA ALA A 99 3.16 -5.21 10.98
C ALA A 99 2.11 -4.87 9.91
N LEU A 100 2.51 -4.83 8.64
CA LEU A 100 1.62 -4.56 7.51
C LEU A 100 0.88 -5.79 7.00
N PHE A 101 1.59 -6.92 6.82
CA PHE A 101 1.05 -8.08 6.09
C PHE A 101 0.87 -9.35 6.92
N GLY A 102 1.31 -9.35 8.19
CA GLY A 102 1.22 -10.50 9.07
C GLY A 102 1.94 -11.73 8.50
N ASP A 103 1.24 -12.87 8.44
CA ASP A 103 1.83 -14.15 7.99
C ASP A 103 2.28 -14.15 6.52
N LEU A 104 1.69 -13.27 5.69
CA LEU A 104 2.08 -13.12 4.27
C LEU A 104 3.51 -12.62 4.11
N ALA A 105 4.09 -11.99 5.12
CA ALA A 105 5.47 -11.52 5.10
C ALA A 105 6.50 -12.62 4.82
N ASN A 106 6.16 -13.88 5.12
CA ASN A 106 7.03 -15.03 4.86
C ASN A 106 6.68 -15.79 3.56
N ASN A 107 5.67 -15.33 2.82
CA ASN A 107 5.21 -16.01 1.61
C ASN A 107 6.01 -15.56 0.38
N ALA A 108 6.72 -16.49 -0.25
CA ALA A 108 7.53 -16.21 -1.43
C ALA A 108 6.69 -15.81 -2.66
N ASP A 109 5.49 -16.37 -2.83
CA ASP A 109 4.59 -15.97 -3.92
C ASP A 109 4.04 -14.56 -3.69
N PHE A 110 3.78 -14.18 -2.44
CA PHE A 110 3.38 -12.81 -2.12
C PHE A 110 4.46 -11.79 -2.46
N LEU A 111 5.72 -12.10 -2.16
CA LEU A 111 6.84 -11.25 -2.58
C LEU A 111 6.92 -11.12 -4.11
N ALA A 112 6.76 -12.24 -4.85
CA ALA A 112 6.75 -12.21 -6.31
C ALA A 112 5.59 -11.35 -6.85
N LEU A 113 4.38 -11.54 -6.30
CA LEU A 113 3.20 -10.76 -6.65
C LEU A 113 3.41 -9.26 -6.38
N MET A 114 3.99 -8.90 -5.23
CA MET A 114 4.28 -7.50 -4.91
C MET A 114 5.24 -6.88 -5.92
N ARG A 115 6.29 -7.60 -6.34
CA ARG A 115 7.20 -7.12 -7.39
C ARG A 115 6.50 -6.91 -8.73
N GLU A 116 5.65 -7.86 -9.13
CA GLU A 116 4.85 -7.74 -10.36
C GLU A 116 3.94 -6.51 -10.33
N LYS A 117 3.27 -6.27 -9.20
CA LYS A 117 2.34 -5.14 -9.05
C LYS A 117 3.06 -3.80 -8.95
N VAL A 118 4.15 -3.72 -8.20
CA VAL A 118 4.97 -2.50 -8.15
C VAL A 118 5.50 -2.13 -9.54
N ALA A 119 5.99 -3.11 -10.31
CA ALA A 119 6.42 -2.88 -11.69
C ALA A 119 5.27 -2.41 -12.60
N ALA A 120 4.07 -2.98 -12.44
CA ALA A 120 2.88 -2.53 -13.17
C ALA A 120 2.50 -1.07 -12.81
N VAL A 121 2.58 -0.70 -11.53
CA VAL A 121 2.34 0.68 -11.07
C VAL A 121 3.35 1.66 -11.67
N TYR A 122 4.63 1.30 -11.72
CA TYR A 122 5.63 2.15 -12.39
C TYR A 122 5.33 2.39 -13.86
N THR A 123 4.75 1.40 -14.55
CA THR A 123 4.34 1.55 -15.96
C THR A 123 3.08 2.41 -16.09
N LEU A 124 2.23 2.50 -15.07
CA LEU A 124 1.01 3.31 -15.08
C LEU A 124 1.27 4.80 -14.83
N ILE A 125 2.35 5.13 -14.11
CA ILE A 125 2.68 6.49 -13.69
C ILE A 125 3.68 7.17 -14.66
N ASN A 126 4.28 6.40 -15.57
CA ASN A 126 5.29 6.85 -16.54
C ASN A 126 4.72 6.93 -17.96
#